data_AF-A0A6V6ZA03-F1
#
_entry.id   AF-A0A6V6ZA03-F1
#
_cell.length_a   1.000
_cell.length_b   1.000
_cell.length_c   1.000
_cell.angle_alpha   90.00
_cell.angle_beta   90.00
_cell.angle_gamma   90.00
#
_symmetry.space_group_name_H-M   'P 1'
#
loop_
_entity.id
_entity.type
_entity.pdbx_description
1 polymer ?
#
loop_
_entity_poly.entity_id
_entity_poly.type
_entity_poly.pdbx_seq_one_letter_code
_entity_poly.pdbx_strand_id
1 'polypeptide(L)'
;MNNIKTKVCSSCESSFSCGNISPENNCWCNDFPPIFNLSEGGDCLCPECFKEACIDKIDAYVETITPKKALKNKAICLPKTEKLIEDIDYYIENGNYVFKTWFHLKRGTCCGNACRHCPY
;
A
#
# COMPACT_ATOMS: atom_id res chain seq x y z
N MET A 1 -1.34 -6.45 -27.32
CA MET A 1 0.12 -6.58 -27.11
C MET A 1 0.41 -6.37 -25.64
N ASN A 2 0.88 -7.39 -24.93
CA ASN A 2 1.35 -7.24 -23.55
C ASN A 2 2.64 -6.41 -23.58
N ASN A 3 2.69 -5.32 -22.81
CA ASN A 3 3.73 -4.28 -22.93
C ASN A 3 4.71 -4.35 -21.75
N ILE A 4 5.21 -5.55 -21.46
CA ILE A 4 6.20 -5.77 -20.41
C ILE A 4 7.53 -5.19 -20.87
N LYS A 5 8.12 -4.31 -20.05
CA LYS A 5 9.43 -3.70 -20.28
C LYS A 5 10.33 -4.00 -19.10
N THR A 6 11.58 -4.36 -19.39
CA THR A 6 12.62 -4.41 -18.37
C THR A 6 13.06 -2.99 -18.03
N LYS A 7 13.12 -2.68 -16.75
CA LYS A 7 13.54 -1.39 -16.18
C LYS A 7 14.58 -1.65 -15.10
N VAL A 8 15.36 -0.63 -14.77
CA VAL A 8 16.33 -0.65 -13.67
C VAL A 8 15.76 0.20 -12.54
N CYS A 9 15.84 -0.32 -11.32
CA CYS A 9 15.40 0.38 -10.13
C CYS A 9 16.37 1.50 -9.77
N SER A 10 15.92 2.73 -9.60
CA SER A 10 16.81 3.83 -9.20
C SER A 10 17.25 3.75 -7.73
N SER A 11 16.59 2.94 -6.89
CA SER A 11 16.92 2.79 -5.47
C SER A 11 17.89 1.66 -5.16
N CYS A 12 17.86 0.57 -5.93
CA CYS A 12 18.66 -0.64 -5.66
C CYS A 12 19.38 -1.20 -6.90
N GLU A 13 19.29 -0.51 -8.03
CA GLU A 13 19.96 -0.85 -9.30
C GLU A 13 19.58 -2.21 -9.90
N SER A 14 18.61 -2.90 -9.31
CA SER A 14 18.13 -4.19 -9.79
C SER A 14 17.27 -4.06 -11.03
N SER A 15 17.38 -5.03 -11.94
CA SER A 15 16.52 -5.13 -13.13
C SER A 15 15.18 -5.78 -12.76
N PHE A 16 14.08 -5.18 -13.20
CA PHE A 16 12.72 -5.68 -12.95
C PHE A 16 11.81 -5.50 -14.16
N SER A 17 10.69 -6.23 -14.18
CA SER A 17 9.70 -6.13 -15.25
C SER A 17 8.55 -5.20 -14.86
N CYS A 18 8.24 -4.23 -15.71
CA CYS A 18 7.17 -3.25 -15.54
C CYS A 18 6.24 -3.26 -16.75
N GLY A 19 4.93 -3.35 -16.52
CA GLY A 19 3.92 -3.35 -17.58
C GLY A 19 2.82 -4.38 -17.34
N ASN A 20 1.76 -4.31 -18.16
CA ASN A 20 0.64 -5.24 -18.07
C ASN A 20 1.05 -6.61 -18.60
N ILE A 21 0.89 -7.65 -17.77
CA ILE A 21 1.30 -9.02 -18.13
C ILE A 21 0.27 -9.65 -19.05
N SER A 22 -1.03 -9.41 -18.80
CA SER A 22 -2.17 -9.87 -19.60
C SER A 22 -3.41 -9.01 -19.32
N PRO A 23 -4.46 -9.03 -20.17
CA PRO A 23 -5.72 -8.31 -19.91
C PRO A 23 -6.42 -8.73 -18.61
N GLU A 24 -6.19 -9.96 -18.14
CA GLU A 24 -6.66 -10.49 -16.86
C GLU A 24 -5.67 -10.29 -15.69
N ASN A 25 -4.42 -9.92 -15.98
CA ASN A 25 -3.32 -9.89 -15.01
C ASN A 25 -2.63 -8.52 -15.05
N ASN A 26 -3.28 -7.57 -14.36
CA ASN A 26 -2.87 -6.18 -14.25
C ASN A 26 -1.45 -6.04 -13.68
N CYS A 27 -0.78 -4.92 -14.00
CA CYS A 27 0.57 -4.63 -13.48
C CYS A 27 0.57 -4.67 -11.94
N TRP A 28 1.59 -5.29 -11.34
CA TRP A 28 1.74 -5.44 -9.88
C TRP A 28 1.63 -4.13 -9.10
N CYS A 29 1.99 -2.99 -9.71
CA CYS A 29 1.91 -1.68 -9.06
C CYS A 29 0.48 -1.26 -8.74
N ASN A 30 -0.53 -1.83 -9.40
CA ASN A 30 -1.95 -1.56 -9.12
C ASN A 30 -2.44 -2.23 -7.83
N ASP A 31 -1.72 -3.22 -7.30
CA ASP A 31 -2.07 -3.86 -6.03
C ASP A 31 -1.83 -2.92 -4.85
N PHE A 32 -0.94 -1.94 -5.01
CA PHE A 32 -0.51 -1.04 -3.95
C PHE A 32 -1.47 0.15 -3.79
N PRO A 33 -1.61 0.70 -2.57
CA PRO A 33 -2.43 1.88 -2.36
C PRO A 33 -1.94 3.07 -3.20
N PRO A 34 -2.84 3.86 -3.81
CA PRO A 34 -2.47 5.04 -4.60
C PRO A 34 -2.14 6.23 -3.68
N ILE A 35 -1.24 6.01 -2.72
CA ILE A 35 -0.71 7.02 -1.79
C ILE A 35 0.49 7.77 -2.41
N PHE A 36 1.07 7.22 -3.48
CA PHE A 36 2.18 7.82 -4.20
C PHE A 36 1.63 8.63 -5.39
N ASN A 37 1.93 9.93 -5.42
CA ASN A 37 1.74 10.74 -6.61
C ASN A 37 3.09 10.81 -7.34
N LEU A 38 3.22 10.15 -8.50
CA LEU A 38 4.47 10.14 -9.30
C LEU A 38 4.76 11.49 -10.01
N SER A 39 3.98 12.54 -9.72
CA SER A 39 3.97 13.79 -10.48
C SER A 39 5.24 14.64 -10.42
N GLU A 40 6.25 14.27 -9.64
CA GLU A 40 7.53 14.98 -9.53
C GLU A 40 8.70 14.20 -10.16
N GLY A 41 8.49 13.67 -11.37
CA GLY A 41 9.57 13.06 -12.16
C GLY A 41 10.07 11.71 -11.62
N GLY A 42 9.13 10.83 -11.22
CA GLY A 42 9.44 9.60 -10.50
C GLY A 42 10.36 8.63 -11.25
N ASP A 43 11.52 8.41 -10.66
CA ASP A 43 12.40 7.26 -10.86
C ASP A 43 11.65 5.91 -10.90
N CYS A 44 12.12 4.97 -11.71
CA CYS A 44 11.56 3.62 -11.76
C CYS A 44 11.93 2.86 -10.49
N LEU A 45 10.94 2.36 -9.73
CA LEU A 45 11.17 1.50 -8.56
C LEU A 45 10.75 0.06 -8.85
N CYS A 46 11.57 -0.91 -8.43
CA CYS A 46 11.19 -2.32 -8.43
C CYS A 46 10.08 -2.58 -7.40
N PRO A 47 9.38 -3.75 -7.46
CA PRO A 47 8.30 -4.07 -6.54
C PRO A 47 8.65 -3.93 -5.06
N GLU A 48 9.86 -4.34 -4.67
CA GLU A 48 10.33 -4.28 -3.29
C GLU A 48 10.58 -2.83 -2.85
N CYS A 49 11.39 -2.07 -3.59
CA CYS A 49 11.63 -0.66 -3.26
C CYS A 49 10.35 0.19 -3.31
N PHE A 50 9.41 -0.15 -4.20
CA PHE A 50 8.11 0.52 -4.25
C PHE A 50 7.26 0.18 -3.02
N LYS A 51 7.26 -1.09 -2.57
CA LYS A 51 6.60 -1.51 -1.33
C LYS A 51 7.15 -0.74 -0.14
N GLU A 52 8.47 -0.67 0.01
CA GLU A 52 9.11 0.08 1.11
C GLU A 52 8.74 1.56 1.07
N ALA A 53 8.81 2.20 -0.10
CA ALA A 53 8.41 3.59 -0.26
C ALA A 53 6.92 3.83 0.05
N CYS A 54 6.05 2.85 -0.22
CA CYS A 54 4.65 2.89 0.21
C CYS A 54 4.52 2.77 1.72
N ILE A 55 5.27 1.87 2.36
CA ILE A 55 5.27 1.69 3.83
C ILE A 55 5.67 3.01 4.50
N ASP A 56 6.78 3.63 4.09
CA ASP A 56 7.26 4.88 4.66
C ASP A 56 6.20 6.00 4.58
N LYS A 57 5.54 6.15 3.42
CA LYS A 57 4.48 7.15 3.24
C LYS A 57 3.23 6.85 4.07
N ILE A 58 2.88 5.57 4.20
CA ILE A 58 1.73 5.14 5.00
C ILE A 58 2.02 5.38 6.47
N ASP A 59 3.20 5.03 6.96
CA ASP A 59 3.60 5.21 8.35
C ASP A 59 3.63 6.70 8.70
N ALA A 60 4.25 7.54 7.85
CA ALA A 60 4.21 9.00 8.01
C ALA A 60 2.76 9.55 8.01
N TYR A 61 1.86 8.99 7.20
CA TYR A 61 0.46 9.38 7.22
C TYR A 61 -0.23 8.96 8.53
N VAL A 62 -0.03 7.71 8.97
CA VAL A 62 -0.60 7.13 10.18
C VAL A 62 -0.16 7.90 11.42
N GLU A 63 1.09 8.35 11.50
CA GLU A 63 1.58 9.19 12.60
C GLU A 63 0.78 10.50 12.75
N THR A 64 0.22 11.04 11.67
CA THR A 64 -0.60 12.26 11.74
C THR A 64 -2.04 12.01 12.18
N ILE A 65 -2.46 10.74 12.27
CA ILE A 65 -3.83 10.34 12.59
C ILE A 65 -4.07 10.37 14.10
N THR A 66 -5.20 10.96 14.45
CA THR A 66 -5.78 10.89 15.79
C THR A 66 -7.21 10.35 15.68
N PRO A 67 -7.85 9.89 16.76
CA PRO A 67 -9.22 9.36 16.70
C PRO A 67 -10.22 10.31 16.03
N LYS A 68 -10.06 11.62 16.24
CA LYS A 68 -10.89 12.65 15.59
C LYS A 68 -10.63 12.77 14.08
N LYS A 69 -9.36 12.67 13.66
CA LYS A 69 -8.97 12.75 12.24
C LYS A 69 -9.27 11.44 11.50
N ALA A 70 -9.24 10.29 12.19
CA ALA A 70 -9.49 8.99 11.62
C ALA A 70 -10.87 8.91 10.95
N LEU A 71 -11.89 9.57 11.52
CA LEU A 71 -13.25 9.63 10.94
C LEU A 71 -13.33 10.33 9.58
N LYS A 72 -12.35 11.17 9.24
CA LYS A 72 -12.27 11.92 7.97
C LYS A 72 -10.96 11.64 7.23
N ASN A 73 -10.40 10.45 7.44
CA ASN A 73 -9.13 10.09 6.83
C ASN A 73 -9.32 9.89 5.31
N LYS A 74 -8.24 10.13 4.55
CA LYS A 74 -8.26 10.05 3.08
C LYS A 74 -8.33 8.60 2.58
N ALA A 75 -7.89 7.63 3.38
CA ALA A 75 -7.87 6.21 3.02
C ALA A 75 -9.28 5.64 2.78
N ILE A 76 -10.32 6.24 3.38
CA ILE A 76 -11.73 5.88 3.16
C ILE A 76 -12.15 6.08 1.70
N CYS A 77 -11.58 7.09 1.03
CA CYS A 77 -11.91 7.44 -0.34
C CYS A 77 -11.02 6.73 -1.37
N LEU A 78 -10.04 5.94 -0.93
CA LEU A 78 -9.17 5.21 -1.85
C LEU A 78 -9.91 4.01 -2.45
N PRO A 79 -9.59 3.62 -3.70
CA PRO A 79 -10.14 2.41 -4.28
C PRO A 79 -9.81 1.21 -3.36
N LYS A 80 -10.83 0.39 -3.08
CA LYS A 80 -10.64 -0.82 -2.28
C LYS A 80 -9.86 -1.82 -3.10
N THR A 81 -8.65 -2.15 -2.65
CA THR A 81 -7.87 -3.25 -3.19
C THR A 81 -8.41 -4.56 -2.63
N GLU A 82 -8.68 -5.54 -3.50
CA GLU A 82 -9.12 -6.88 -3.06
C GLU A 82 -7.96 -7.64 -2.39
N LYS A 83 -6.74 -7.35 -2.82
CA LYS A 83 -5.52 -7.96 -2.31
C LYS A 83 -4.99 -7.20 -1.09
N LEU A 84 -4.70 -7.95 -0.03
CA LEU A 84 -4.05 -7.47 1.18
C LEU A 84 -2.55 -7.67 1.05
N ILE A 85 -1.78 -6.64 1.38
CA ILE A 85 -0.33 -6.66 1.27
C ILE A 85 0.28 -6.79 2.67
N GLU A 86 1.11 -7.81 2.87
CA GLU A 86 1.89 -7.97 4.11
C GLU A 86 2.81 -6.74 4.31
N ASP A 87 3.03 -6.35 5.56
CA ASP A 87 3.71 -5.12 6.01
C ASP A 87 2.96 -3.81 5.75
N ILE A 88 1.93 -3.79 4.91
CA ILE A 88 1.07 -2.63 4.70
C ILE A 88 -0.27 -2.79 5.45
N ASP A 89 -0.99 -3.86 5.13
CA ASP A 89 -2.32 -4.14 5.65
C ASP A 89 -2.28 -5.01 6.90
N TYR A 90 -1.32 -5.93 6.97
CA TYR A 90 -1.16 -6.87 8.08
C TYR A 90 0.28 -7.36 8.20
N TYR A 91 0.58 -8.04 9.30
CA TYR A 91 1.74 -8.93 9.44
C TYR A 91 1.31 -10.22 10.12
N ILE A 92 2.11 -11.28 10.03
CA ILE A 92 1.82 -12.56 10.68
C ILE A 92 2.54 -12.62 12.03
N GLU A 93 1.79 -12.86 13.10
CA GLU A 93 2.31 -13.03 14.46
C GLU A 93 1.73 -14.32 15.03
N ASN A 94 2.59 -15.27 15.41
CA ASN A 94 2.18 -16.60 15.90
C ASN A 94 1.20 -17.34 14.97
N GLY A 95 1.38 -17.22 13.65
CA GLY A 95 0.51 -17.84 12.64
C GLY A 95 -0.85 -17.15 12.45
N ASN A 96 -1.11 -16.03 13.13
CA ASN A 96 -2.33 -15.25 12.99
C ASN A 96 -2.06 -13.94 12.24
N TYR A 97 -3.06 -13.48 11.47
CA TYR A 97 -3.04 -12.19 10.81
C TYR A 97 -3.27 -11.06 11.82
N VAL A 98 -2.32 -10.14 11.93
CA VAL A 98 -2.44 -8.92 12.72
C VAL A 98 -2.57 -7.72 11.79
N PHE A 99 -3.79 -7.21 11.65
CA PHE A 99 -4.06 -6.05 10.79
C PHE A 99 -3.43 -4.77 11.33
N LYS A 100 -2.75 -4.02 10.46
CA LYS A 100 -2.13 -2.73 10.76
C LYS A 100 -3.14 -1.58 10.72
N THR A 101 -2.74 -0.41 11.22
CA THR A 101 -3.58 0.79 11.28
C THR A 101 -4.13 1.20 9.92
N TRP A 102 -3.33 1.08 8.85
CA TRP A 102 -3.75 1.40 7.49
C TRP A 102 -4.97 0.61 7.01
N PHE A 103 -5.02 -0.70 7.30
CA PHE A 103 -6.16 -1.55 6.99
C PHE A 103 -7.45 -1.03 7.64
N HIS A 104 -7.36 -0.64 8.91
CA HIS A 104 -8.50 -0.07 9.63
C HIS A 104 -8.91 1.31 9.09
N LEU A 105 -7.96 2.15 8.67
CA LEU A 105 -8.27 3.44 8.04
C LEU A 105 -9.02 3.26 6.71
N LYS A 106 -8.62 2.29 5.88
CA LYS A 106 -9.33 1.90 4.65
C LYS A 106 -10.76 1.39 4.94
N ARG A 107 -10.97 0.68 6.05
CA ARG A 107 -12.30 0.25 6.50
C ARG A 107 -13.21 1.43 6.83
N GLY A 108 -12.65 2.51 7.37
CA GLY A 108 -13.34 3.78 7.58
C GLY A 108 -14.15 3.90 8.88
N THR A 109 -14.31 2.82 9.64
CA THR A 109 -15.10 2.80 10.88
C THR A 109 -14.49 1.90 11.96
N CYS A 110 -14.83 2.18 13.22
CA CYS A 110 -14.53 1.31 14.36
C CYS A 110 -15.48 0.10 14.37
N CYS A 111 -14.96 -1.09 14.60
CA CYS A 111 -15.74 -2.33 14.71
C CYS A 111 -16.12 -2.72 16.14
N GLY A 112 -15.63 -2.01 17.17
CA GLY A 112 -15.93 -2.30 18.58
C GLY A 112 -15.15 -3.45 19.23
N ASN A 113 -14.33 -4.19 18.48
CA ASN A 113 -13.58 -5.36 18.97
C ASN A 113 -12.22 -5.06 19.64
N ALA A 114 -11.97 -3.82 20.06
CA ALA A 114 -10.71 -3.41 20.71
C ALA A 114 -9.43 -3.88 19.96
N CYS A 115 -9.39 -3.65 18.63
CA CYS A 115 -8.26 -4.09 17.80
C CYS A 115 -6.94 -3.40 18.22
N ARG A 116 -5.83 -4.14 18.22
CA ARG A 116 -4.48 -3.68 18.62
C ARG A 116 -4.04 -2.40 17.91
N HIS A 117 -4.35 -2.28 16.62
CA HIS A 117 -3.94 -1.15 15.77
C HIS A 117 -5.13 -0.25 15.39
N CYS A 118 -6.17 -0.16 16.22
CA CYS A 118 -7.35 0.65 15.93
C CYS A 118 -7.01 2.16 15.95
N PRO A 119 -7.24 2.90 14.84
CA PRO A 119 -7.06 4.35 14.81
C PRO A 119 -8.26 5.16 15.32
N TYR A 120 -9.38 4.47 15.63
CA TYR A 120 -10.66 5.05 16.05
C TYR A 120 -10.92 4.85 17.53
#